data_AF-D4H185-F1
#
_entry.id   AF-D4H185-F1
#
_cell.length_a   1.000
_cell.length_b   1.000
_cell.length_c   1.000
_cell.angle_alpha   90.00
_cell.angle_beta   90.00
_cell.angle_gamma   90.00
#
_symmetry.space_group_name_H-M   'P 1'
#
loop_
_entity.id
_entity.type
_entity.pdbx_description
1 polymer ?
#
loop_
_entity_poly.entity_id
_entity_poly.type
_entity_poly.pdbx_seq_one_letter_code
_entity_poly.pdbx_strand_id
1 'polypeptide(L)'
;MRVIISIVLLSSVLACAPANHRFSPQSDFYYDRIHHHTLIERYAYTQSVKIQLSLTPELLRPQESDFLSAGADLNNDGREDVIATINHRKFREDGTYPLYIYVKNDYSYDVLKDLPRISSFNMQVLETATLGYKDIKVDNRVLKYNGKTYE
;
A
#
# COMPACT_ATOMS: atom_id res chain seq x y z
N MET A 1 -45.20 29.17 67.39
CA MET A 1 -43.92 29.79 66.97
C MET A 1 -43.12 28.76 66.18
N ARG A 2 -42.33 29.25 65.22
CA ARG A 2 -41.69 28.58 64.07
C ARG A 2 -40.88 27.29 64.37
N VAL A 3 -41.07 26.22 63.59
CA VAL A 3 -40.19 25.68 62.48
C VAL A 3 -39.19 24.65 63.08
N ILE A 4 -39.07 23.39 62.63
CA ILE A 4 -38.33 22.94 61.43
C ILE A 4 -38.52 21.42 61.20
N ILE A 5 -39.00 21.11 59.98
CA ILE A 5 -38.51 20.14 58.97
C ILE A 5 -38.38 18.64 59.32
N SER A 6 -39.28 17.91 58.67
CA SER A 6 -39.26 16.48 58.35
C SER A 6 -38.08 16.06 57.47
N ILE A 7 -37.45 14.92 57.78
CA ILE A 7 -37.01 13.95 56.77
C ILE A 7 -37.34 12.56 57.30
N VAL A 8 -38.27 11.89 56.60
CA VAL A 8 -38.60 10.47 56.73
C VAL A 8 -37.90 9.74 55.60
N LEU A 9 -37.33 8.57 55.89
CA LEU A 9 -37.20 7.36 55.06
C LEU A 9 -36.07 6.54 55.69
N LEU A 10 -36.12 5.22 55.87
CA LEU A 10 -37.17 4.22 55.74
C LEU A 10 -36.52 2.94 56.33
N SER A 11 -37.29 2.17 57.10
CA SER A 11 -37.25 0.70 57.20
C SER A 11 -35.93 -0.02 57.60
N SER A 12 -35.81 -0.60 58.80
CA SER A 12 -36.27 -1.97 59.18
C SER A 12 -35.27 -3.05 58.72
N VAL A 13 -34.81 -4.09 59.44
CA VAL A 13 -34.90 -4.61 60.81
C VAL A 13 -33.82 -5.72 60.90
N LEU A 14 -33.53 -6.21 62.12
CA LEU A 14 -33.13 -7.60 62.48
C LEU A 14 -31.80 -8.12 61.87
N ALA A 15 -30.72 -8.20 62.63
CA ALA A 15 -30.41 -9.30 63.58
C ALA A 15 -30.42 -10.69 62.92
N CYS A 16 -29.25 -11.31 62.79
CA CYS A 16 -28.91 -12.60 63.43
C CYS A 16 -27.57 -13.18 62.91
N ALA A 17 -26.66 -13.40 63.86
CA ALA A 17 -25.85 -14.60 64.13
C ALA A 17 -24.99 -15.27 63.03
N PRO A 18 -23.84 -15.88 63.42
CA PRO A 18 -22.84 -16.41 62.50
C PRO A 18 -23.21 -17.82 62.01
N ALA A 19 -23.12 -18.04 60.70
CA ALA A 19 -23.19 -19.38 60.11
C ALA A 19 -21.81 -19.83 59.67
N ASN A 20 -21.24 -20.79 60.41
CA ASN A 20 -20.14 -21.62 59.96
C ASN A 20 -20.52 -22.33 58.66
N HIS A 21 -19.93 -21.91 57.53
CA HIS A 21 -19.93 -22.72 56.31
C HIS A 21 -18.52 -23.18 56.00
N ARG A 22 -18.27 -24.46 56.30
CA ARG A 22 -17.24 -25.27 55.65
C ARG A 22 -17.45 -25.18 54.15
N PHE A 23 -16.43 -24.71 53.41
CA PHE A 23 -16.44 -24.73 51.96
C PHE A 23 -16.55 -26.18 51.47
N SER A 24 -17.64 -26.49 50.77
CA SER A 24 -17.81 -27.74 50.02
C SER A 24 -16.88 -27.73 48.81
N PRO A 25 -16.20 -28.84 48.47
CA PRO A 25 -15.29 -28.92 47.31
C PRO A 25 -16.03 -28.99 45.96
N GLN A 26 -17.33 -28.68 45.93
CA GLN A 26 -18.16 -28.61 44.73
C GLN A 26 -18.77 -27.21 44.54
N SER A 27 -17.97 -26.15 44.74
CA SER A 27 -18.37 -24.81 44.30
C SER A 27 -17.92 -24.60 42.85
N ASP A 28 -18.84 -24.16 42.00
CA ASP A 28 -18.64 -23.89 40.57
C ASP A 28 -17.52 -22.86 40.29
N PHE A 29 -17.05 -22.16 41.32
CA PHE A 29 -15.87 -21.31 41.27
C PHE A 29 -14.54 -22.04 41.00
N TYR A 30 -14.47 -23.37 41.20
CA TYR A 30 -13.27 -24.17 40.93
C TYR A 30 -13.24 -24.78 39.52
N TYR A 31 -14.38 -24.91 38.84
CA TYR A 31 -14.44 -25.42 37.47
C TYR A 31 -14.25 -24.34 36.40
N ASP A 32 -14.51 -23.08 36.73
CA ASP A 32 -14.38 -21.97 35.78
C ASP A 32 -12.92 -21.54 35.53
N ARG A 33 -11.96 -22.12 36.27
CA ARG A 33 -10.54 -21.78 36.15
C ARG A 33 -9.71 -22.79 35.34
N ILE A 34 -10.34 -23.82 34.75
CA ILE A 34 -9.61 -24.88 34.00
C ILE A 34 -9.94 -24.89 32.49
N HIS A 35 -10.86 -24.06 31.98
CA HIS A 35 -11.26 -24.11 30.57
C HIS A 35 -11.10 -22.85 29.73
N HIS A 36 -10.40 -21.82 30.22
CA HIS A 36 -10.02 -20.68 29.38
C HIS A 36 -8.56 -20.75 28.95
N HIS A 37 -8.24 -21.72 28.08
CA HIS A 37 -7.12 -21.56 27.16
C HIS A 37 -7.46 -20.44 26.17
N THR A 38 -7.25 -19.20 26.57
CA THR A 38 -7.34 -18.08 25.65
C THR A 38 -6.26 -18.27 24.58
N LEU A 39 -6.59 -18.00 23.31
CA LEU A 39 -5.63 -18.04 22.20
C LEU A 39 -4.37 -17.21 22.52
N ILE A 40 -4.53 -16.16 23.32
CA ILE A 40 -3.49 -15.23 23.78
C ILE A 40 -2.43 -15.92 24.65
N GLU A 41 -2.81 -16.84 25.54
CA GLU A 41 -1.84 -17.57 26.38
C GLU A 41 -0.99 -18.54 25.56
N ARG A 42 -1.54 -19.16 24.51
CA ARG A 42 -0.72 -19.97 23.57
C ARG A 42 0.33 -19.15 22.84
N TYR A 43 0.02 -17.89 22.52
CA TYR A 43 0.99 -16.97 21.93
C TYR A 43 2.05 -16.50 22.93
N ALA A 44 1.68 -16.27 24.20
CA ALA A 44 2.60 -15.81 25.24
C ALA A 44 3.67 -16.84 25.63
N TYR A 45 3.38 -18.14 25.51
CA TYR A 45 4.29 -19.24 25.84
C TYR A 45 4.99 -19.88 24.62
N THR A 46 4.77 -19.36 23.42
CA THR A 46 5.57 -19.77 22.26
C THR A 46 7.01 -19.32 22.52
N GLN A 47 7.94 -20.27 22.67
CA GLN A 47 9.37 -19.98 22.79
C GLN A 47 9.73 -18.91 21.76
N SER A 48 10.48 -17.90 22.16
CA SER A 48 10.99 -16.87 21.27
C SER A 48 11.95 -17.52 20.27
N VAL A 49 11.37 -18.07 19.20
CA VAL A 49 12.12 -18.45 18.01
C VAL A 49 12.76 -17.15 17.57
N LYS A 50 14.08 -17.06 17.76
CA LYS A 50 14.88 -16.04 17.09
C LYS A 50 14.77 -16.37 15.61
N ILE A 51 13.72 -15.85 14.97
CA ILE A 51 13.61 -15.83 13.52
C ILE A 51 14.75 -14.93 13.09
N GLN A 52 15.88 -15.54 12.72
CA GLN A 52 16.93 -14.85 12.02
C GLN A 52 16.40 -14.62 10.62
N LEU A 53 15.57 -13.59 10.48
CA LEU A 53 15.15 -13.03 9.22
C LEU A 53 16.42 -12.59 8.52
N SER A 54 16.97 -13.47 7.67
CA SER A 54 17.92 -13.10 6.65
C SER A 54 17.18 -12.22 5.66
N LEU A 55 17.01 -10.95 6.04
CA LEU A 55 16.65 -9.90 5.13
C LEU A 55 17.89 -9.64 4.30
N THR A 56 18.17 -10.52 3.34
CA THR A 56 18.90 -10.06 2.15
C THR A 56 18.12 -8.85 1.68
N PRO A 57 18.66 -7.62 1.77
CA PRO A 57 17.90 -6.45 1.38
C PRO A 57 17.45 -6.70 -0.06
N GLU A 58 16.13 -6.73 -0.27
CA GLU A 58 15.56 -6.85 -1.60
C GLU A 58 16.30 -5.82 -2.45
N LEU A 59 16.95 -6.25 -3.53
CA LEU A 59 17.76 -5.38 -4.38
C LEU A 59 16.86 -4.21 -4.80
N LEU A 60 17.04 -3.05 -4.15
CA LEU A 60 16.20 -1.86 -4.33
C LEU A 60 16.43 -1.16 -5.68
N ARG A 61 17.27 -1.76 -6.54
CA ARG A 61 17.69 -1.25 -7.83
C ARG A 61 16.89 -1.97 -8.92
N PRO A 62 16.32 -1.23 -9.89
CA PRO A 62 15.71 -1.84 -11.06
C PRO A 62 16.64 -2.85 -11.72
N GLN A 63 16.08 -3.96 -12.16
CA GLN A 63 16.74 -4.92 -13.05
C GLN A 63 16.34 -4.63 -14.50
N GLU A 64 17.09 -5.12 -15.47
CA GLU A 64 16.76 -4.95 -16.89
C GLU A 64 15.36 -5.49 -17.22
N SER A 65 14.94 -6.58 -16.57
CA SER A 65 13.60 -7.17 -16.73
C SER A 65 12.45 -6.27 -16.24
N ASP A 66 12.75 -5.24 -15.45
CA ASP A 66 11.74 -4.28 -14.99
C ASP A 66 11.42 -3.23 -16.07
N PHE A 67 12.23 -3.13 -17.12
CA PHE A 67 12.03 -2.15 -18.17
C PHE A 67 11.30 -2.75 -19.36
N LEU A 68 10.32 -2.00 -19.85
CA LEU A 68 9.70 -2.25 -21.15
C LEU A 68 10.10 -1.10 -22.06
N SER A 69 10.50 -1.41 -23.29
CA SER A 69 10.92 -0.40 -24.26
C SER A 69 10.50 -0.76 -25.67
N ALA A 70 10.43 0.26 -26.53
CA ALA A 70 10.18 0.16 -27.94
C ALA A 70 11.02 1.20 -28.68
N GLY A 71 11.51 0.82 -29.86
CA GLY A 71 12.28 1.69 -30.75
C GLY A 71 11.39 2.28 -31.84
N ALA A 72 11.59 3.57 -32.16
CA ALA A 72 10.97 4.22 -33.31
C ALA A 72 11.73 5.48 -33.71
N ASP A 73 11.80 5.79 -35.00
CA ASP A 73 12.25 7.09 -35.47
C ASP A 73 11.11 8.11 -35.33
N LEU A 74 11.11 8.88 -34.23
CA LEU A 74 10.04 9.83 -33.92
C LEU A 74 10.23 11.15 -34.64
N ASN A 75 11.46 11.63 -34.78
CA ASN A 75 11.77 12.93 -35.38
C ASN A 75 12.07 12.85 -36.90
N ASN A 76 11.97 11.67 -37.50
CA ASN A 76 12.25 11.36 -38.91
C ASN A 76 13.70 11.69 -39.34
N ASP A 77 14.66 11.48 -38.44
CA ASP A 77 16.08 11.68 -38.73
C ASP A 77 16.83 10.42 -39.21
N GLY A 78 16.09 9.30 -39.35
CA GLY A 78 16.62 8.01 -39.76
C GLY A 78 17.30 7.22 -38.64
N ARG A 79 17.26 7.71 -37.39
CA ARG A 79 17.79 7.02 -36.21
C ARG A 79 16.65 6.57 -35.31
N GLU A 80 16.89 5.47 -34.61
CA GLU A 80 15.92 4.91 -33.68
C GLU A 80 15.98 5.63 -32.32
N ASP A 81 14.85 6.23 -31.93
CA ASP A 81 14.58 6.79 -30.61
C ASP A 81 14.00 5.71 -29.68
N VAL A 82 14.07 5.94 -28.37
CA VAL A 82 13.61 4.96 -27.36
C VAL A 82 12.42 5.51 -26.60
N ILE A 83 11.34 4.74 -26.60
CA ILE A 83 10.18 4.93 -25.73
C ILE A 83 10.23 3.83 -24.68
N ALA A 84 10.14 4.16 -23.39
CA ALA A 84 10.29 3.19 -22.32
C ALA A 84 9.42 3.47 -21.11
N THR A 85 9.21 2.43 -20.30
CA THR A 85 8.65 2.53 -18.94
C THR A 85 9.35 1.54 -18.03
N ILE A 86 9.18 1.74 -16.72
CA ILE A 86 9.61 0.80 -15.69
C ILE A 86 8.37 0.15 -15.06
N ASN A 87 8.13 -1.11 -15.41
CA ASN A 87 7.02 -1.92 -14.93
C ASN A 87 7.36 -2.58 -13.58
N HIS A 88 7.66 -1.75 -12.57
CA HIS A 88 8.00 -2.22 -11.24
C HIS A 88 7.19 -1.47 -10.17
N ARG A 89 6.66 -2.21 -9.19
CA ARG A 89 5.71 -1.70 -8.17
C ARG A 89 6.17 -0.42 -7.46
N LYS A 90 7.48 -0.28 -7.23
CA LYS A 90 8.10 0.86 -6.54
C LYS A 90 8.01 2.18 -7.31
N PHE A 91 7.97 2.12 -8.64
CA PHE A 91 7.91 3.30 -9.51
C PHE A 91 6.48 3.63 -9.91
N ARG A 92 5.52 2.84 -9.44
CA ARG A 92 4.10 3.04 -9.68
C ARG A 92 3.54 4.10 -8.73
N GLU A 93 2.77 5.01 -9.28
CA GLU A 93 2.10 6.10 -8.55
C GLU A 93 0.66 6.17 -9.06
N ASP A 94 -0.31 6.16 -8.15
CA ASP A 94 -1.74 6.16 -8.48
C ASP A 94 -2.15 5.12 -9.54
N GLY A 95 -1.53 3.95 -9.50
CA GLY A 95 -1.82 2.88 -10.42
C GLY A 95 -1.14 2.98 -11.80
N THR A 96 -0.31 4.00 -12.04
CA THR A 96 0.36 4.30 -13.31
C THR A 96 1.88 4.23 -13.20
N TYR A 97 2.57 4.04 -14.32
CA TYR A 97 4.02 3.97 -14.50
C TYR A 97 4.55 5.22 -15.21
N PRO A 98 5.78 5.64 -14.95
CA PRO A 98 6.38 6.76 -15.67
C PRO A 98 6.65 6.36 -17.13
N LEU A 99 6.42 7.30 -18.05
CA LEU A 99 6.81 7.17 -19.45
C LEU A 99 8.12 7.94 -19.66
N TYR A 100 9.05 7.34 -20.39
CA TYR A 100 10.30 7.95 -20.79
C TYR A 100 10.39 7.96 -22.31
N ILE A 101 10.83 9.06 -22.88
CA ILE A 101 11.14 9.17 -24.31
C ILE A 101 12.53 9.80 -24.44
N TYR A 102 13.39 9.11 -25.18
CA TYR A 102 14.77 9.47 -25.44
C TYR A 102 14.95 9.62 -26.96
N VAL A 103 15.13 10.84 -27.43
CA VAL A 103 15.35 11.14 -28.85
C VAL A 103 16.84 11.12 -29.13
N LYS A 104 17.27 10.32 -30.10
CA LYS A 104 18.68 10.14 -30.40
C LYS A 104 19.23 11.36 -31.14
N ASN A 105 20.41 11.81 -30.74
CA ASN A 105 21.16 12.85 -31.44
C ASN A 105 22.55 12.33 -31.83
N ASP A 106 23.39 13.20 -32.40
CA ASP A 106 24.68 12.79 -33.00
C ASP A 106 25.62 12.07 -32.03
N TYR A 107 25.50 12.35 -30.72
CA TYR A 107 26.43 11.86 -29.71
C TYR A 107 25.76 11.27 -28.46
N SER A 108 24.43 11.38 -28.32
CA SER A 108 23.71 11.10 -27.07
C SER A 108 22.19 10.97 -27.29
N TYR A 109 21.42 11.22 -26.22
CA TYR A 109 19.95 11.25 -26.22
C TYR A 109 19.43 12.53 -25.56
N ASP A 110 18.47 13.17 -26.20
CA ASP A 110 17.63 14.20 -25.61
C ASP A 110 16.49 13.54 -24.82
N VAL A 111 16.45 13.80 -23.51
CA VAL A 111 15.43 13.23 -22.61
C VAL A 111 14.22 14.16 -22.57
N LEU A 112 13.09 13.69 -23.07
CA LEU A 112 11.83 14.42 -22.96
C LEU A 112 11.29 14.27 -21.54
N LYS A 113 11.00 15.41 -20.91
CA LYS A 113 10.50 15.49 -19.53
C LYS A 113 9.00 15.78 -19.52
N ASP A 114 8.40 15.70 -18.33
CA ASP A 114 7.00 16.07 -18.11
C ASP A 114 5.99 15.21 -18.90
N LEU A 115 6.36 13.96 -19.19
CA LEU A 115 5.51 13.02 -19.93
C LEU A 115 4.35 12.50 -19.06
N PRO A 116 3.17 12.25 -19.65
CA PRO A 116 2.06 11.66 -18.91
C PRO A 116 2.40 10.25 -18.46
N ARG A 117 1.96 9.90 -17.24
CA ARG A 117 2.06 8.54 -16.73
C ARG A 117 1.08 7.61 -17.45
N ILE A 118 1.43 6.33 -17.53
CA ILE A 118 0.69 5.31 -18.29
C ILE A 118 0.26 4.15 -17.38
N SER A 119 -0.94 3.64 -17.56
CA SER A 119 -1.44 2.42 -16.92
C SER A 119 -0.83 1.14 -17.49
N SER A 120 -0.48 1.11 -18.77
CA SER A 120 0.12 -0.06 -19.43
C SER A 120 1.09 0.36 -20.54
N PHE A 121 2.02 -0.52 -20.92
CA PHE A 121 2.94 -0.28 -22.04
C PHE A 121 2.37 -0.80 -23.36
N ASN A 122 1.11 -0.48 -23.65
CA ASN A 122 0.48 -0.74 -24.94
C ASN A 122 0.63 0.51 -25.82
N MET A 123 1.70 0.53 -26.60
CA MET A 123 2.10 1.69 -27.40
C MET A 123 2.02 1.37 -28.90
N GLN A 124 1.61 2.37 -29.67
CA GLN A 124 1.64 2.36 -31.12
C GLN A 124 2.15 3.71 -31.63
N VAL A 125 3.17 3.69 -32.48
CA VAL A 125 3.58 4.88 -33.24
C VAL A 125 2.65 5.03 -34.44
N LEU A 126 2.14 6.24 -34.64
CA LEU A 126 1.18 6.54 -35.68
C LEU A 126 1.87 7.12 -36.92
N GLU A 127 1.22 6.99 -38.07
CA GLU A 127 1.67 7.60 -39.33
C GLU A 127 1.49 9.13 -39.35
N THR A 128 0.65 9.67 -38.46
CA THR A 128 0.48 11.12 -38.32
C THR A 128 1.65 11.72 -37.57
N ALA A 129 1.98 12.97 -37.90
CA ALA A 129 3.04 13.72 -37.25
C ALA A 129 2.58 15.13 -36.88
N THR A 130 3.04 15.60 -35.72
CA THR A 130 2.83 16.95 -35.21
C THR A 130 4.20 17.61 -35.02
N LEU A 131 4.41 18.78 -35.63
CA LEU A 131 5.68 19.52 -35.56
C LEU A 131 6.93 18.71 -35.98
N GLY A 132 6.76 17.82 -36.96
CA GLY A 132 7.84 16.98 -37.48
C GLY A 132 8.10 15.70 -36.68
N TYR A 133 7.41 15.52 -35.55
CA TYR A 133 7.49 14.33 -34.70
C TYR A 133 6.28 13.42 -34.89
N LYS A 134 6.46 12.10 -34.97
CA LYS A 134 5.36 11.13 -35.07
C LYS A 134 4.48 11.15 -33.83
N ASP A 135 3.17 11.14 -34.03
CA ASP A 135 2.22 11.02 -32.93
C ASP A 135 2.30 9.60 -32.33
N ILE A 136 2.12 9.49 -31.01
CA ILE A 136 2.22 8.22 -30.29
C ILE A 136 0.91 7.92 -29.59
N LYS A 137 0.34 6.73 -29.80
CA LYS A 137 -0.80 6.25 -29.03
C LYS A 137 -0.30 5.40 -27.86
N VAL A 138 -0.67 5.76 -26.63
CA VAL A 138 -0.41 4.95 -25.43
C VAL A 138 -1.65 4.92 -24.54
N ASP A 139 -2.07 3.74 -24.09
CA ASP A 139 -3.30 3.56 -23.29
C ASP A 139 -4.55 4.23 -23.88
N ASN A 140 -4.75 4.06 -25.18
CA ASN A 140 -5.86 4.69 -25.94
C ASN A 140 -5.85 6.22 -25.98
N ARG A 141 -4.80 6.89 -25.49
CA ARG A 141 -4.58 8.33 -25.66
C ARG A 141 -3.58 8.55 -26.78
N VAL A 142 -3.86 9.54 -27.63
CA VAL A 142 -2.89 9.99 -28.63
C VAL A 142 -2.14 11.16 -28.04
N LEU A 143 -0.84 11.00 -27.86
CA LEU A 143 0.07 12.02 -27.40
C LEU A 143 0.70 12.70 -28.61
N LYS A 144 0.76 14.03 -28.57
CA LYS A 144 1.30 14.85 -29.65
C LYS A 144 2.47 15.68 -29.16
N TYR A 145 3.47 15.85 -30.01
CA TYR A 145 4.60 16.71 -29.68
C TYR A 145 4.20 18.19 -29.74
N ASN A 146 4.44 18.93 -28.65
CA ASN A 146 4.08 20.35 -28.54
C ASN A 146 5.26 21.31 -28.73
N GLY A 147 6.42 20.81 -29.17
CA GLY A 147 7.66 21.59 -29.29
C GLY A 147 8.62 21.42 -28.10
N LYS A 148 8.19 20.75 -27.02
CA LYS A 148 9.04 20.42 -25.87
C LYS A 148 8.87 18.97 -25.42
N THR A 149 7.63 18.46 -25.37
CA THR A 149 7.32 17.11 -24.91
C THR A 149 6.06 16.56 -25.60
N TYR A 150 5.64 15.36 -25.21
CA TYR A 150 4.40 14.73 -25.65
C TYR A 150 3.30 14.89 -24.59
N GLU A 151 2.12 15.34 -25.00
CA GLU A 151 0.92 15.48 -24.15
C GLU A 151 -0.38 15.05 -24.86
#